data_AF-A0A956GED2-F1
#
_entry.id   AF-A0A956GED2-F1
#
_cell.length_a   1.000
_cell.length_b   1.000
_cell.length_c   1.000
_cell.angle_alpha   90.00
_cell.angle_beta   90.00
_cell.angle_gamma   90.00
#
_symmetry.space_group_name_H-M   'P 1'
#
loop_
_entity.id
_entity.type
_entity.pdbx_description
1 polymer ?
#
loop_
_entity_poly.entity_id
_entity_poly.type
_entity_poly.pdbx_seq_one_letter_code
_entity_poly.pdbx_strand_id
1 'polypeptide(L)'
;MLGRPTHATRLLGCIALVATVTVASHAAAAKRSDPSPAITIKVGSMTVNGMRVKNLKCTLVNGGFLAAAKVVGALAKKRKALRACARGKKVRPRVSWRFKARSVTHVKVRNVARPKVRGCVARVMLGVRVGLSGSCTATLLLP
;
A
#
# COMPACT_ATOMS: atom_id res chain seq x y z
N MET A 1 -30.27 49.68 8.40
CA MET A 1 -30.89 48.36 8.13
C MET A 1 -31.48 48.40 6.72
N LEU A 2 -31.15 47.40 5.88
CA LEU A 2 -31.80 46.96 4.62
C LEU A 2 -32.31 48.06 3.66
N GLY A 3 -31.95 48.19 2.39
CA GLY A 3 -31.32 47.31 1.41
C GLY A 3 -31.46 48.00 0.04
N ARG A 4 -30.56 47.72 -0.89
CA ARG A 4 -30.56 48.11 -2.31
C ARG A 4 -29.96 46.93 -3.08
N PRO A 5 -30.12 46.79 -4.42
CA PRO A 5 -30.99 47.51 -5.37
C PRO A 5 -31.86 46.51 -6.23
N THR A 6 -33.03 46.90 -6.74
CA THR A 6 -33.34 47.54 -8.04
C THR A 6 -33.19 46.63 -9.29
N HIS A 7 -34.29 46.57 -10.05
CA HIS A 7 -34.50 45.88 -11.32
C HIS A 7 -33.58 46.32 -12.49
N ALA A 8 -33.31 45.34 -13.38
CA ALA A 8 -33.40 45.33 -14.85
C ALA A 8 -32.80 46.46 -15.73
N THR A 9 -32.28 46.02 -16.89
CA THR A 9 -32.25 46.64 -18.25
C THR A 9 -30.84 46.53 -18.86
N ARG A 10 -30.62 45.53 -19.74
CA ARG A 10 -30.36 45.66 -21.22
C ARG A 10 -29.21 46.64 -21.53
N LEU A 11 -28.19 46.30 -22.31
CA LEU A 11 -28.19 45.86 -23.71
C LEU A 11 -26.72 45.90 -24.20
N LEU A 12 -26.42 45.26 -25.34
CA LEU A 12 -25.20 45.36 -26.16
C LEU A 12 -23.94 44.72 -25.52
N GLY A 13 -23.40 43.62 -26.04
CA GLY A 13 -22.99 43.50 -27.44
C GLY A 13 -21.56 44.02 -27.59
N CYS A 14 -20.57 43.21 -27.20
CA CYS A 14 -19.18 43.26 -27.66
C CYS A 14 -18.57 41.89 -27.31
N ILE A 15 -18.46 41.01 -28.30
CA ILE A 15 -17.20 40.71 -28.96
C ILE A 15 -16.27 39.92 -28.04
N ALA A 16 -16.10 38.67 -28.46
CA ALA A 16 -15.21 37.66 -27.91
C ALA A 16 -13.81 38.20 -27.58
N LEU A 17 -13.36 37.97 -26.35
CA LEU A 17 -12.05 37.37 -26.10
C LEU A 17 -11.98 36.88 -24.64
N VAL A 18 -12.63 35.76 -24.32
CA VAL A 18 -12.37 35.09 -23.04
C VAL A 18 -11.08 34.28 -23.20
N ALA A 19 -9.93 34.93 -23.05
CA ALA A 19 -8.67 34.26 -22.82
C ALA A 19 -8.69 33.67 -21.40
N THR A 20 -9.21 32.46 -21.26
CA THR A 20 -9.03 31.65 -20.05
C THR A 20 -7.58 31.22 -19.99
N VAL A 21 -6.75 32.01 -19.31
CA VAL A 21 -5.39 31.60 -18.94
C VAL A 21 -5.52 30.46 -17.92
N THR A 22 -5.53 29.23 -18.42
CA THR A 22 -5.56 28.03 -17.60
C THR A 22 -4.13 27.80 -17.09
N VAL A 23 -3.82 28.32 -15.91
CA VAL A 23 -2.51 28.08 -15.27
C VAL A 23 -2.46 26.63 -14.80
N ALA A 24 -1.96 25.75 -15.68
CA ALA A 24 -1.73 24.35 -15.36
C ALA A 24 -0.60 24.25 -14.34
N SER A 25 -0.97 24.15 -13.06
CA SER A 25 -0.06 23.88 -11.96
C SER A 25 0.52 22.46 -12.09
N HIS A 26 1.50 22.31 -12.97
CA HIS A 26 2.34 21.11 -13.01
C HIS A 26 3.35 21.20 -11.87
N ALA A 27 2.87 20.97 -10.66
CA ALA A 27 3.72 20.57 -9.54
C ALA A 27 4.24 19.15 -9.83
N ALA A 28 5.19 19.05 -10.75
CA ALA A 28 6.05 17.89 -10.89
C ALA A 28 6.95 17.85 -9.65
N ALA A 29 6.41 17.33 -8.56
CA ALA A 29 7.18 16.93 -7.39
C ALA A 29 8.14 15.82 -7.80
N ALA A 30 9.31 16.22 -8.30
CA ALA A 30 10.44 15.34 -8.48
C ALA A 30 10.77 14.77 -7.10
N LYS A 31 10.35 13.52 -6.87
CA LYS A 31 10.75 12.74 -5.71
C LYS A 31 12.26 12.61 -5.76
N ARG A 32 12.97 13.44 -4.99
CA ARG A 32 14.35 13.19 -4.59
C ARG A 32 14.34 11.83 -3.89
N SER A 33 14.72 10.82 -4.65
CA SER A 33 14.91 9.48 -4.18
C SER A 33 16.36 9.45 -3.70
N ASP A 34 16.59 9.79 -2.44
CA ASP A 34 17.89 9.60 -1.83
C ASP A 34 18.31 8.14 -2.08
N PRO A 35 19.41 7.87 -2.81
CA PRO A 35 19.87 6.53 -3.11
C PRO A 35 20.56 5.97 -1.86
N SER A 36 19.80 5.75 -0.79
CA SER A 36 20.23 4.85 0.26
C SER A 36 20.29 3.44 -0.35
N PRO A 37 21.42 2.72 -0.25
CA PRO A 37 21.61 1.46 -0.96
C PRO A 37 20.54 0.47 -0.52
N ALA A 38 19.57 0.23 -1.41
CA ALA A 38 18.44 -0.61 -1.10
C ALA A 38 18.88 -2.07 -0.99
N ILE A 39 18.76 -2.65 0.20
CA ILE A 39 19.19 -4.01 0.47
C ILE A 39 18.09 -4.96 0.01
N THR A 40 18.42 -5.84 -0.95
CA THR A 40 17.48 -6.86 -1.44
C THR A 40 17.76 -8.22 -0.81
N ILE A 41 16.80 -8.73 -0.06
CA ILE A 41 16.85 -10.03 0.61
C ILE A 41 15.90 -10.98 -0.12
N LYS A 42 16.38 -12.20 -0.43
CA LYS A 42 15.57 -13.27 -1.01
C LYS A 42 15.63 -14.49 -0.11
N VAL A 43 14.47 -15.05 0.21
CA VAL A 43 14.35 -16.27 1.03
C VAL A 43 13.35 -17.21 0.35
N GLY A 44 13.81 -18.42 0.00
CA GLY A 44 12.98 -19.41 -0.70
C GLY A 44 11.79 -19.87 0.14
N SER A 45 12.03 -20.21 1.41
CA SER A 45 10.96 -20.47 2.37
C SER A 45 11.42 -20.15 3.79
N MET A 46 10.49 -19.74 4.65
CA MET A 46 10.78 -19.44 6.04
C MET A 46 9.54 -19.75 6.89
N THR A 47 9.77 -20.24 8.11
CA THR A 47 8.74 -20.43 9.12
C THR A 47 9.14 -19.72 10.40
N VAL A 48 8.28 -18.85 10.92
CA VAL A 48 8.48 -18.19 12.23
C VAL A 48 7.17 -18.26 13.00
N ASN A 49 7.19 -18.78 14.22
CA ASN A 49 6.00 -18.92 15.09
C ASN A 49 4.80 -19.58 14.35
N GLY A 50 5.11 -20.62 13.57
CA GLY A 50 4.15 -21.36 12.76
C GLY A 50 3.50 -20.58 11.61
N MET A 51 3.99 -19.37 11.28
CA MET A 51 3.67 -18.65 10.05
C MET A 51 4.65 -19.07 8.97
N ARG A 52 4.13 -19.68 7.91
CA ARG A 52 4.93 -20.19 6.79
C ARG A 52 4.80 -19.26 5.59
N VAL A 53 5.93 -18.87 5.02
CA VAL A 53 5.99 -18.07 3.79
C VAL A 53 6.92 -18.72 2.77
N LYS A 54 6.63 -18.50 1.48
CA LYS A 54 7.47 -18.92 0.35
C LYS A 54 7.79 -17.73 -0.56
N ASN A 55 8.95 -17.81 -1.23
CA ASN A 55 9.39 -16.83 -2.23
C ASN A 55 9.35 -15.39 -1.67
N LEU A 56 9.85 -15.22 -0.44
CA LEU A 56 9.95 -13.93 0.21
C LEU A 56 11.06 -13.14 -0.48
N LYS A 57 10.72 -11.96 -0.99
CA LYS A 57 11.66 -10.97 -1.49
C LYS A 57 11.37 -9.66 -0.79
N CYS A 58 12.37 -9.05 -0.18
CA CYS A 58 12.26 -7.74 0.43
C CYS A 58 13.32 -6.81 -0.13
N THR A 59 12.95 -5.55 -0.37
CA THR A 59 13.87 -4.46 -0.70
C THR A 59 13.68 -3.41 0.38
N LEU A 60 14.67 -3.30 1.25
CA LEU A 60 14.62 -2.49 2.47
C LEU A 60 15.62 -1.32 2.36
N VAL A 61 15.31 -0.23 3.05
CA VAL A 61 16.25 0.90 3.18
C VAL A 61 17.40 0.50 4.10
N ASN A 62 17.08 -0.19 5.20
CA ASN A 62 18.05 -0.62 6.22
C ASN A 62 17.79 -2.07 6.65
N GLY A 63 18.83 -2.76 7.11
CA GLY A 63 18.78 -4.10 7.71
C GLY A 63 19.28 -5.22 6.81
N GLY A 64 19.69 -6.34 7.41
CA GLY A 64 20.22 -7.52 6.70
C GLY A 64 19.28 -8.73 6.71
N PHE A 65 19.80 -9.93 6.55
CA PHE A 65 19.03 -11.19 6.54
C PHE A 65 18.06 -11.32 7.74
N LEU A 66 18.46 -10.89 8.93
CA LEU A 66 17.60 -10.88 10.13
C LEU A 66 16.34 -10.02 9.98
N ALA A 67 16.34 -9.02 9.09
CA ALA A 67 15.15 -8.24 8.77
C ALA A 67 14.05 -9.11 8.15
N ALA A 68 14.40 -10.13 7.35
CA ALA A 68 13.42 -11.08 6.83
C ALA A 68 12.73 -11.85 7.97
N ALA A 69 13.48 -12.33 8.96
CA ALA A 69 12.92 -12.99 10.14
C ALA A 69 12.00 -12.05 10.95
N LYS A 70 12.39 -10.78 11.13
CA LYS A 70 11.54 -9.76 11.76
C LYS A 70 10.23 -9.52 11.00
N VAL A 71 10.28 -9.46 9.66
CA VAL A 71 9.09 -9.33 8.80
C VAL A 71 8.18 -10.54 8.98
N VAL A 72 8.70 -11.77 8.87
CA VAL A 72 7.87 -12.98 9.03
C VAL A 72 7.34 -13.11 10.45
N GLY A 73 8.13 -12.75 11.47
CA GLY A 73 7.69 -12.67 12.86
C GLY A 73 6.54 -11.68 13.07
N ALA A 74 6.58 -10.51 12.43
CA ALA A 74 5.47 -9.54 12.46
C ALA A 74 4.21 -10.10 11.79
N LEU A 75 4.35 -10.83 10.67
CA LEU A 75 3.23 -11.55 10.05
C LEU A 75 2.68 -12.64 10.96
N ALA A 76 3.55 -13.35 11.70
CA ALA A 76 3.16 -14.40 12.62
C ALA A 76 2.28 -13.89 13.76
N LYS A 77 2.48 -12.65 14.22
CA LYS A 77 1.58 -11.99 15.18
C LYS A 77 0.16 -11.83 14.64
N LYS A 78 -0.03 -11.80 13.32
CA LYS A 78 -1.34 -11.76 12.65
C LYS A 78 -1.79 -13.13 12.12
N ARG A 79 -1.08 -14.21 12.45
CA ARG A 79 -1.33 -15.56 11.92
C ARG A 79 -2.79 -16.01 12.10
N LYS A 80 -3.37 -15.84 13.30
CA LYS A 80 -4.77 -16.23 13.57
C LYS A 80 -5.76 -15.52 12.64
N ALA A 81 -5.60 -14.21 12.47
CA ALA A 81 -6.44 -13.40 11.59
C ALA A 81 -6.24 -13.77 10.10
N LEU A 82 -5.00 -14.00 9.67
CA LEU A 82 -4.71 -14.44 8.31
C LEU A 82 -5.32 -15.83 8.01
N ARG A 83 -5.24 -16.78 8.95
CA ARG A 83 -5.86 -18.11 8.81
C ARG A 83 -7.39 -18.01 8.74
N ALA A 84 -8.00 -17.13 9.55
CA ALA A 84 -9.44 -16.90 9.50
C ALA A 84 -9.92 -16.42 8.12
N CYS A 85 -9.10 -15.67 7.37
CA CYS A 85 -9.43 -15.27 6.00
C CYS A 85 -9.60 -16.45 5.05
N ALA A 86 -8.90 -17.56 5.29
CA ALA A 86 -8.94 -18.75 4.45
C ALA A 86 -10.16 -19.65 4.76
N ARG A 87 -10.83 -19.43 5.90
CA ARG A 87 -12.01 -20.20 6.36
C ARG A 87 -11.80 -21.72 6.28
N GLY A 88 -10.63 -22.18 6.74
CA GLY A 88 -10.25 -23.60 6.77
C GLY A 88 -9.93 -24.21 5.40
N LYS A 89 -9.81 -23.40 4.34
CA LYS A 89 -9.39 -23.86 3.02
C LYS A 89 -7.93 -23.52 2.79
N LYS A 90 -7.20 -24.40 2.13
CA LYS A 90 -5.82 -24.13 1.72
C LYS A 90 -5.79 -23.02 0.68
N VAL A 91 -5.23 -21.86 1.02
CA VAL A 91 -5.07 -20.71 0.12
C VAL A 91 -3.63 -20.22 0.15
N ARG A 92 -3.09 -19.86 -1.03
CA ARG A 92 -1.70 -19.42 -1.19
C ARG A 92 -1.61 -18.01 -1.80
N PRO A 93 -2.10 -16.96 -1.09
CA PRO A 93 -2.07 -15.61 -1.62
C PRO A 93 -0.63 -15.15 -1.85
N ARG A 94 -0.35 -14.58 -3.03
CA ARG A 94 0.89 -13.81 -3.28
C ARG A 94 0.64 -12.38 -2.87
N VAL A 95 1.25 -11.94 -1.78
CA VAL A 95 1.06 -10.61 -1.23
C VAL A 95 2.29 -9.76 -1.52
N SER A 96 2.09 -8.55 -2.00
CA SER A 96 3.11 -7.50 -2.14
C SER A 96 2.71 -6.35 -1.23
N TRP A 97 3.64 -5.81 -0.45
CA TRP A 97 3.33 -4.74 0.47
C TRP A 97 4.49 -3.79 0.68
N ARG A 98 4.18 -2.56 1.10
CA ARG A 98 5.15 -1.51 1.43
C ARG A 98 4.98 -1.09 2.87
N PHE A 99 6.09 -0.76 3.53
CA PHE A 99 6.10 -0.19 4.87
C PHE A 99 6.76 1.19 4.84
N LYS A 100 6.18 2.11 5.60
CA LYS A 100 6.76 3.42 5.91
C LYS A 100 6.42 3.74 7.36
N ALA A 101 7.36 4.32 8.10
CA ALA A 101 7.13 4.75 9.49
C ALA A 101 6.49 3.65 10.36
N ARG A 102 7.06 2.43 10.32
CA ARG A 102 6.67 1.25 11.10
C ARG A 102 5.36 0.55 10.73
N SER A 103 4.63 1.06 9.74
CA SER A 103 3.31 0.55 9.35
C SER A 103 3.25 0.16 7.87
N VAL A 104 2.41 -0.82 7.55
CA VAL A 104 2.12 -1.19 6.16
C VAL A 104 1.20 -0.13 5.54
N THR A 105 1.63 0.48 4.43
CA THR A 105 0.91 1.57 3.75
C THR A 105 0.21 1.13 2.47
N HIS A 106 0.76 0.11 1.79
CA HIS A 106 0.16 -0.43 0.57
C HIS A 106 0.20 -1.94 0.60
N VAL A 107 -0.88 -2.58 0.15
CA VAL A 107 -0.99 -4.03 0.02
C VAL A 107 -1.65 -4.39 -1.31
N LYS A 108 -1.02 -5.29 -2.05
CA LYS A 108 -1.58 -5.93 -3.25
C LYS A 108 -1.59 -7.43 -3.05
N VAL A 109 -2.76 -8.05 -3.16
CA VAL A 109 -2.94 -9.50 -3.02
C VAL A 109 -3.30 -10.09 -4.37
N ARG A 110 -2.52 -11.08 -4.81
CA ARG A 110 -2.67 -11.83 -6.07
C ARG A 110 -2.80 -13.33 -5.77
N ASN A 111 -3.11 -14.11 -6.81
CA ASN A 111 -3.24 -15.57 -6.75
C ASN A 111 -4.31 -16.02 -5.73
N VAL A 112 -5.44 -15.32 -5.72
CA VAL A 112 -6.63 -15.66 -4.93
C VAL A 112 -7.85 -15.46 -5.82
N ALA A 113 -8.55 -16.55 -6.15
CA ALA A 113 -9.76 -16.50 -6.96
C ALA A 113 -10.93 -15.80 -6.23
N ARG A 114 -11.00 -15.97 -4.90
CA ARG A 114 -12.12 -15.46 -4.09
C ARG A 114 -11.88 -14.01 -3.64
N PRO A 115 -12.68 -13.03 -4.08
CA PRO A 115 -12.46 -11.62 -3.75
C PRO A 115 -12.61 -11.33 -2.25
N LYS A 116 -13.51 -12.04 -1.54
CA LYS A 116 -13.67 -11.91 -0.08
C LYS A 116 -12.40 -12.32 0.69
N VAL A 117 -11.73 -13.39 0.26
CA VAL A 117 -10.46 -13.83 0.85
C VAL A 117 -9.36 -12.81 0.57
N ARG A 118 -9.29 -12.31 -0.68
CA ARG A 118 -8.34 -11.28 -1.10
C ARG A 118 -8.46 -10.01 -0.25
N GLY A 119 -9.68 -9.51 -0.07
CA GLY A 119 -9.96 -8.33 0.75
C GLY A 119 -9.64 -8.54 2.23
N CYS A 120 -9.99 -9.71 2.79
CA CYS A 120 -9.65 -10.06 4.17
C CYS A 120 -8.13 -10.06 4.40
N VAL A 121 -7.36 -10.74 3.53
CA VAL A 121 -5.89 -10.78 3.64
C VAL A 121 -5.32 -9.37 3.54
N ALA A 122 -5.78 -8.56 2.58
CA ALA A 122 -5.31 -7.18 2.42
C ALA A 122 -5.55 -6.35 3.70
N ARG A 123 -6.75 -6.45 4.29
CA ARG A 123 -7.11 -5.74 5.52
C ARG A 123 -6.24 -6.16 6.71
N VAL A 124 -6.02 -7.46 6.90
CA VAL A 124 -5.17 -7.96 7.99
C VAL A 124 -3.71 -7.51 7.80
N MET A 125 -3.22 -7.50 6.56
CA MET A 125 -1.87 -7.04 6.22
C MET A 125 -1.65 -5.55 6.52
N LEU A 126 -2.65 -4.70 6.33
CA LEU A 126 -2.57 -3.27 6.71
C LEU A 126 -2.39 -3.08 8.23
N GLY A 127 -2.87 -4.03 9.04
CA GLY A 127 -2.66 -4.02 10.48
C GLY A 127 -1.29 -4.53 10.96
N VAL A 128 -0.40 -4.93 10.04
CA VAL A 128 0.95 -5.40 10.38
C VAL A 128 1.84 -4.20 10.68
N ARG A 129 2.55 -4.28 11.81
CA ARG A 129 3.55 -3.28 12.21
C ARG A 129 4.91 -3.94 12.31
N VAL A 130 5.90 -3.32 11.71
CA VAL A 130 7.30 -3.75 11.73
C VAL A 130 8.18 -2.51 11.67
N GLY A 131 9.16 -2.39 12.55
CA GLY A 131 10.07 -1.23 12.62
C GLY A 131 11.06 -1.14 11.46
N LEU A 132 10.59 -1.30 10.22
CA LEU A 132 11.37 -1.29 8.99
C LEU A 132 10.69 -0.40 7.95
N SER A 133 11.45 0.04 6.96
CA SER A 133 10.94 0.76 5.79
C SER A 133 11.42 0.08 4.51
N GLY A 134 10.53 0.00 3.52
CA GLY A 134 10.81 -0.68 2.26
C GLY A 134 9.60 -1.40 1.69
N SER A 135 9.85 -2.45 0.92
CA SER A 135 8.81 -3.27 0.30
C SER A 135 9.14 -4.75 0.39
N CYS A 136 8.11 -5.58 0.45
CA CYS A 136 8.27 -7.03 0.44
C CYS A 136 7.21 -7.68 -0.45
N THR A 137 7.50 -8.88 -0.91
CA THR A 137 6.58 -9.74 -1.64
C THR A 137 6.78 -11.17 -1.19
N ALA A 138 5.72 -11.89 -0.85
CA ALA A 138 5.78 -13.27 -0.39
C ALA A 138 4.51 -14.04 -0.74
N THR A 139 4.61 -15.35 -0.78
CA THR A 139 3.46 -16.26 -0.81
C THR A 139 3.17 -16.72 0.60
N LEU A 140 2.00 -16.39 1.14
CA LEU A 140 1.59 -16.87 2.46
C LEU A 140 1.02 -18.27 2.29
N LEU A 141 1.35 -19.20 3.20
CA LEU A 141 0.76 -20.54 3.21
C LEU A 141 -0.31 -20.58 4.31
N LEU A 142 -1.56 -20.39 3.91
CA LEU A 142 -2.71 -20.47 4.82
C LEU A 142 -3.31 -21.89 4.72
N PRO A 143 -3.39 -22.63 5.83
CA PRO A 143 -3.98 -23.96 5.89
C PRO A 143 -5.50 -23.92 5.80
#